data_AF-A0A2J8TSA4-F1
#
_entry.id   AF-A0A2J8TSA4-F1
#
_cell.length_a   1.000
_cell.length_b   1.000
_cell.length_c   1.000
_cell.angle_alpha   90.00
_cell.angle_beta   90.00
_cell.angle_gamma   90.00
#
_symmetry.space_group_name_H-M   'P 1'
#
loop_
_entity.id
_entity.type
_entity.pdbx_description
1 polymer ?
#
loop_
_entity_poly.entity_id
_entity_poly.type
_entity_poly.pdbx_seq_one_letter_code
_entity_poly.pdbx_strand_id
1 'polypeptide(L)' 'KNGRYSVTFKEAAKSIALTISALQLEDSAKYFCA' A
#
# COMPACT_ATOMS: atom_id res chain seq x y z
N LYS A 1 -2.79 15.01 3.45
CA LYS A 1 -1.81 14.44 2.49
C LYS A 1 -1.12 13.15 3.00
N ASN A 2 -1.42 12.63 4.19
CA ASN A 2 -0.66 11.50 4.78
C ASN A 2 -1.54 10.41 5.42
N GLY A 3 -2.64 10.04 4.76
CA GLY A 3 -3.56 9.00 5.26
C GLY A 3 -4.20 8.13 4.18
N ARG A 4 -3.88 8.37 2.91
CA ARG A 4 -4.40 7.56 1.80
C ARG A 4 -3.68 6.23 1.68
N TYR A 5 -2.38 6.21 1.97
CA TYR A 5 -1.54 5.02 1.95
C TYR A 5 -1.35 4.50 3.37
N SER A 6 -1.55 3.20 3.56
CA SER A 6 -1.25 2.51 4.82
C SER A 6 -0.61 1.16 4.55
N VAL A 7 0.33 0.76 5.40
CA VAL A 7 1.03 -0.53 5.30
C VAL A 7 0.76 -1.33 6.57
N THR A 8 0.37 -2.60 6.41
CA THR A 8 0.20 -3.54 7.51
C THR A 8 1.19 -4.70 7.37
N PHE A 9 1.97 -4.94 8.42
CA PHE A 9 2.86 -6.10 8.52
C PHE A 9 2.08 -7.30 9.06
N LYS A 10 2.16 -8.42 8.33
CA LYS A 10 1.55 -9.70 8.74
C LYS A 10 2.67 -10.66 9.10
N GLU A 11 3.26 -10.47 10.27
CA GLU A 11 4.48 -11.18 10.71
C GLU A 11 4.36 -12.70 10.64
N ALA A 12 3.25 -13.26 11.15
CA ALA A 12 2.98 -14.71 11.11
C ALA A 12 2.95 -15.26 9.67
N ALA A 13 2.48 -14.46 8.72
CA ALA A 13 2.40 -14.82 7.31
C ALA A 13 3.62 -14.37 6.49
N LYS A 14 4.62 -13.73 7.13
CA LYS A 14 5.80 -13.14 6.48
C LYS A 14 5.44 -12.31 5.23
N SER A 15 4.37 -11.53 5.33
CA SER A 15 3.85 -10.73 4.21
C SER A 15 3.49 -9.32 4.64
N ILE A 16 3.30 -8.44 3.66
CA ILE A 16 2.94 -7.05 3.84
C ILE A 16 1.70 -6.75 2.99
N ALA A 17 0.78 -5.95 3.53
CA ALA A 17 -0.36 -5.42 2.79
C ALA A 17 -0.25 -3.91 2.66
N LEU A 18 -0.22 -3.41 1.42
CA LEU A 18 -0.36 -1.99 1.10
C LEU A 18 -1.83 -1.71 0.77
N THR A 19 -2.42 -0.72 1.43
CA THR A 19 -3.76 -0.23 1.12
C THR A 19 -3.66 1.21 0.67
N ILE A 20 -4.27 1.50 -0.49
CA ILE A 20 -4.37 2.84 -1.06
C ILE A 20 -5.85 3.21 -1.10
N SER A 21 -6.26 4.17 -0.28
CA SER A 21 -7.63 4.66 -0.19
C SER A 21 -7.82 5.94 -0.99
N ALA A 22 -9.05 6.20 -1.43
CA ALA A 22 -9.40 7.32 -2.31
C ALA A 22 -8.45 7.42 -3.52
N LEU A 23 -8.41 6.36 -4.35
CA LEU A 23 -7.57 6.28 -5.55
C LEU A 23 -7.79 7.49 -6.46
N GLN A 24 -6.68 8.02 -6.96
CA GLN A 24 -6.66 9.11 -7.93
C GLN A 24 -5.94 8.64 -9.20
N LEU A 25 -6.11 9.36 -10.30
CA LEU A 25 -5.54 8.96 -11.60
C LEU A 25 -4.00 8.87 -11.52
N GLU A 26 -3.39 9.73 -10.72
CA GLU A 26 -1.95 9.84 -10.50
C GLU A 26 -1.37 8.64 -9.72
N ASP A 27 -2.21 7.85 -9.05
CA ASP A 27 -1.81 6.61 -8.37
C ASP A 27 -1.62 5.43 -9.36
N SER A 28 -1.87 5.61 -10.65
CA SER A 28 -1.72 4.55 -11.64
C SER A 28 -0.24 4.28 -11.94
N ALA A 29 0.35 3.31 -11.26
CA ALA A 29 1.76 2.95 -11.40
C ALA A 29 2.02 1.45 -11.19
N LYS A 30 3.24 1.00 -11.54
CA LYS A 30 3.75 -0.30 -11.09
C LYS A 30 4.27 -0.15 -9.66
N TYR A 31 3.75 -0.96 -8.75
CA TYR A 31 4.17 -1.02 -7.36
C TYR A 31 5.05 -2.25 -7.14
N PHE A 32 6.23 -2.04 -6.58
CA PHE A 32 7.19 -3.09 -6.27
C PHE A 32 7.31 -3.25 -4.75
N CYS A 33 7.41 -4.50 -4.28
CA CYS A 33 7.87 -4.81 -2.92
C CYS A 33 9.38 -5.05 -2.93
N ALA A 34 10.06 -4.65 -1.86
CA ALA A 34 11.50 -4.80 -1.66
C ALA A 34 11.80 -5.16 -0.20
#